data_AF-A0A529R4M1-F1
#
_entry.id   AF-A0A529R4M1-F1
#
_cell.length_a   1.000
_cell.length_b   1.000
_cell.length_c   1.000
_cell.angle_alpha   90.00
_cell.angle_beta   90.00
_cell.angle_gamma   90.00
#
_symmetry.space_group_name_H-M   'P 1'
#
loop_
_entity.id
_entity.type
_entity.pdbx_description
1 polymer ?
#
loop_
_entity_poly.entity_id
_entity_poly.type
_entity_poly.pdbx_seq_one_letter_code
_entity_poly.pdbx_strand_id
1 'polypeptide(L)'
;MNESGRDPFFIHSLHRSGSTYLFNALRRVTLDGQPRYTCFQEPIHELVLDARHNPDVLLTVKGSGSFQQLRHPQLEKPYFQELHDIHSAWKDVISPEIIYSGYFATAAGGATSAYLRSIIEAAPSRPIIQECRTPLRIAFLKEQLGGSHVFLWRNPWDQWWSLKATDYFDTAHQLILNAPTPPRVISALRDYIGFELCEGLSIHEQFLFYGLRRPSAESSYLTYFTLYMLSMLEAGRVADFSINIDQLSSNSDYREKILEKFESHRIQGMDFSDCHVAQAPYDKRDAAFFEPLERRVVQWLKEAGQETEKIVQVQRLREENAPLSGSRPKTSRFPAEIWRLRDVLIRTENREAAALRELNGKVAAQQAELTRLDQRNREIESVKGQLEASLAEERSAKGAQQALLAEERSARNELEDRLAAEREARLQLGARLAHLGERAAILKEEVQQLTVQIAAFQNSTSWRVTAPIRGLVDSFRAVGRVPKANIKLVMRHGLLWLRRR
;
A
#
# COMPACT_ATOMS: atom_id res chain seq x y z
N MET A 1 -45.69 -5.41 -7.11
CA MET A 1 -45.45 -6.69 -7.81
C MET A 1 -45.57 -6.40 -9.29
N ASN A 2 -44.56 -6.73 -10.08
CA ASN A 2 -44.62 -6.50 -11.53
C ASN A 2 -45.55 -7.55 -12.16
N GLU A 3 -46.43 -7.10 -13.06
CA GLU A 3 -47.42 -7.96 -13.74
C GLU A 3 -46.79 -9.04 -14.65
N SER A 4 -45.47 -8.99 -14.87
CA SER A 4 -44.74 -9.86 -15.80
C SER A 4 -44.45 -11.29 -15.29
N GLY A 5 -44.75 -11.62 -14.03
CA GLY A 5 -44.47 -12.95 -13.46
C GLY A 5 -42.97 -13.28 -13.30
N ARG A 6 -42.09 -12.28 -13.47
CA ARG A 6 -40.62 -12.39 -13.37
C ARG A 6 -40.05 -11.82 -12.05
N ASP A 7 -40.87 -11.61 -11.04
CA ASP A 7 -40.42 -11.08 -9.75
C ASP A 7 -39.31 -11.98 -9.16
N PRO A 8 -38.14 -11.42 -8.80
CA PRO A 8 -37.02 -12.21 -8.30
C PRO A 8 -37.35 -12.89 -6.96
N PHE A 9 -36.71 -14.03 -6.73
CA PHE A 9 -36.78 -14.75 -5.46
C PHE A 9 -35.37 -14.91 -4.88
N PHE A 10 -35.11 -14.24 -3.76
CA PHE A 10 -33.83 -14.24 -3.09
C PHE A 10 -33.81 -15.23 -1.93
N ILE A 11 -32.76 -16.05 -1.89
CA ILE A 11 -32.43 -16.94 -0.78
C ILE A 11 -31.15 -16.40 -0.15
N HIS A 12 -31.31 -15.74 0.99
CA HIS A 12 -30.21 -15.26 1.79
C HIS A 12 -29.78 -16.32 2.79
N SER A 13 -28.48 -16.47 3.00
CA SER A 13 -27.98 -17.36 4.03
C SER A 13 -26.61 -16.93 4.53
N LEU A 14 -26.07 -17.66 5.50
CA LEU A 14 -24.63 -17.69 5.74
C LEU A 14 -24.02 -18.90 5.04
N HIS A 15 -22.69 -18.96 4.96
CA HIS A 15 -21.99 -20.14 4.48
C HIS A 15 -22.39 -21.38 5.29
N ARG A 16 -22.49 -22.55 4.63
CA ARG A 16 -22.74 -23.86 5.27
C ARG A 16 -24.09 -24.02 5.97
N SER A 17 -25.07 -23.19 5.61
CA SER A 17 -26.47 -23.30 6.06
C SER A 17 -27.31 -24.33 5.29
N GLY A 18 -26.74 -25.02 4.29
CA GLY A 18 -27.49 -25.90 3.38
C GLY A 18 -28.00 -25.22 2.11
N SER A 19 -27.54 -24.01 1.79
CA SER A 19 -28.00 -23.24 0.63
C SER A 19 -27.82 -23.94 -0.72
N THR A 20 -26.73 -24.70 -0.89
CA THR A 20 -26.50 -25.52 -2.09
C THR A 20 -27.60 -26.57 -2.32
N TYR A 21 -28.15 -27.15 -1.25
CA TYR A 21 -29.25 -28.10 -1.38
C TYR A 21 -30.51 -27.39 -1.93
N LEU A 22 -30.88 -26.26 -1.32
CA LEU A 22 -32.07 -25.50 -1.74
C LEU A 22 -31.93 -24.97 -3.17
N PHE A 23 -30.74 -24.49 -3.54
CA PHE A 23 -30.41 -24.13 -4.91
C PHE A 23 -30.63 -25.31 -5.88
N ASN A 24 -30.11 -26.50 -5.55
CA ASN A 24 -30.29 -27.68 -6.40
C ASN A 24 -31.74 -28.16 -6.47
N ALA A 25 -32.51 -28.05 -5.39
CA ALA A 25 -33.93 -28.37 -5.39
C ALA A 25 -34.68 -27.47 -6.39
N LEU A 26 -34.40 -26.17 -6.41
CA LEU A 26 -34.99 -25.20 -7.36
C LEU A 26 -34.51 -25.44 -8.79
N ARG A 27 -33.21 -25.69 -8.99
CA ARG A 27 -32.60 -25.87 -10.32
C ARG A 27 -33.14 -27.11 -11.05
N ARG A 28 -33.56 -28.14 -10.30
CA ARG A 28 -34.13 -29.39 -10.85
C ARG A 28 -35.62 -29.27 -11.22
N VAL A 29 -36.30 -28.18 -10.86
CA VAL A 29 -37.72 -27.99 -11.20
C VAL A 29 -37.85 -27.70 -12.70
N THR A 30 -38.65 -28.52 -13.38
CA THR A 30 -38.94 -28.38 -14.81
C THR A 30 -40.42 -28.16 -15.09
N LEU A 31 -40.72 -27.51 -16.20
CA LEU A 31 -42.05 -27.38 -16.79
C LEU A 31 -41.90 -27.67 -18.29
N ASP A 32 -42.67 -28.63 -18.81
CA ASP A 32 -42.60 -29.07 -20.21
C ASP A 32 -41.19 -29.44 -20.69
N GLY A 33 -40.40 -30.07 -19.81
CA GLY A 33 -39.02 -30.50 -20.10
C GLY A 33 -37.99 -29.37 -20.10
N GLN A 34 -38.37 -28.15 -19.74
CA GLN A 34 -37.47 -26.99 -19.63
C GLN A 34 -37.29 -26.55 -18.18
N PRO A 35 -36.13 -25.98 -17.80
CA PRO A 35 -35.95 -25.40 -16.47
C PRO A 35 -37.00 -24.32 -16.18
N ARG A 36 -37.73 -24.49 -15.08
CA ARG A 36 -38.79 -23.54 -14.69
C ARG A 36 -38.22 -22.22 -14.19
N TYR A 37 -37.04 -22.27 -13.60
CA TYR A 37 -36.38 -21.15 -12.94
C TYR A 37 -34.95 -20.97 -13.48
N THR A 38 -34.47 -19.73 -13.48
CA THR A 38 -33.07 -19.41 -13.75
C THR A 38 -32.39 -19.21 -12.40
N CYS A 39 -31.56 -20.16 -11.98
CA CYS A 39 -31.00 -20.18 -10.65
C CYS A 39 -29.54 -19.70 -10.67
N PHE A 40 -29.26 -18.61 -9.97
CA PHE A 40 -27.90 -18.08 -9.80
C PHE A 40 -27.39 -18.45 -8.41
N GLN A 41 -26.31 -19.23 -8.36
CA GLN A 41 -25.64 -19.61 -7.12
C GLN A 41 -24.50 -18.65 -6.82
N GLU A 42 -24.55 -18.01 -5.65
CA GLU A 42 -23.53 -17.09 -5.13
C GLU A 42 -23.00 -16.11 -6.19
N PRO A 43 -23.88 -15.31 -6.85
CA PRO A 43 -23.43 -14.40 -7.89
C PRO A 43 -22.49 -13.29 -7.38
N ILE A 44 -22.48 -13.01 -6.08
CA ILE A 44 -21.53 -12.09 -5.44
C ILE A 44 -20.37 -12.94 -4.95
N HIS A 45 -19.38 -13.22 -5.79
CA HIS A 45 -18.26 -14.10 -5.45
C HIS A 45 -16.95 -13.63 -6.11
N GLU A 46 -15.81 -13.84 -5.45
CA GLU A 46 -14.49 -13.44 -5.94
C GLU A 46 -14.15 -14.07 -7.30
N LEU A 47 -14.43 -15.37 -7.48
CA LEU A 47 -14.31 -16.04 -8.78
C LEU A 47 -15.15 -15.38 -9.89
N VAL A 48 -16.35 -14.87 -9.57
CA VAL A 48 -17.21 -14.20 -10.56
C VAL A 48 -16.61 -12.85 -10.95
N LEU A 49 -16.02 -12.13 -9.98
CA LEU A 49 -15.26 -10.91 -10.24
C LEU A 49 -14.07 -11.18 -11.17
N ASP A 50 -13.32 -12.26 -10.97
CA ASP A 50 -12.21 -12.64 -11.84
C ASP A 50 -12.70 -13.05 -13.24
N ALA A 51 -13.84 -13.74 -13.31
CA ALA A 51 -14.45 -14.20 -14.55
C ALA A 51 -15.01 -13.09 -15.45
N ARG A 52 -15.05 -11.82 -14.99
CA ARG A 52 -15.46 -10.69 -15.83
C ARG A 52 -14.67 -10.59 -17.13
N HIS A 53 -13.39 -10.98 -17.09
CA HIS A 53 -12.48 -10.94 -18.25
C HIS A 53 -12.42 -12.25 -19.02
N ASN A 54 -12.75 -13.36 -18.36
CA ASN A 54 -12.74 -14.70 -18.94
C ASN A 54 -13.85 -15.55 -18.31
N PRO A 55 -15.05 -15.63 -18.93
CA PRO A 55 -16.17 -16.34 -18.33
C PRO A 55 -15.92 -17.84 -18.18
N ASP A 56 -15.08 -18.46 -19.01
CA ASP A 56 -14.84 -19.91 -18.98
C ASP A 56 -14.24 -20.41 -17.67
N VAL A 57 -13.65 -19.51 -16.86
CA VAL A 57 -13.22 -19.80 -15.49
C VAL A 57 -14.39 -20.30 -14.63
N LEU A 58 -15.61 -19.79 -14.86
CA LEU A 58 -16.83 -20.22 -14.14
C LEU A 58 -17.18 -21.70 -14.38
N LEU A 59 -16.78 -22.26 -15.53
CA LEU A 59 -17.03 -23.65 -15.88
C LEU A 59 -16.02 -24.62 -15.24
N THR A 60 -14.91 -24.09 -14.69
CA THR A 60 -13.89 -24.90 -14.02
C THR A 60 -14.34 -25.41 -12.66
N VAL A 61 -15.31 -24.73 -12.03
CA VAL A 61 -15.97 -25.18 -10.79
C VAL A 61 -17.01 -26.23 -11.16
N LYS A 62 -16.50 -27.40 -11.53
CA LYS A 62 -17.28 -28.64 -11.45
C LYS A 62 -17.61 -28.81 -9.98
N GLY A 63 -18.88 -28.92 -9.62
CA GLY A 63 -19.38 -28.96 -8.23
C GLY A 63 -18.83 -30.08 -7.33
N SER A 64 -17.71 -30.69 -7.70
CA SER A 64 -17.07 -31.87 -7.12
C SER A 64 -15.53 -31.85 -7.17
N GLY A 65 -14.86 -30.80 -7.66
CA GLY A 65 -13.38 -30.81 -7.82
C GLY A 65 -12.59 -30.47 -6.55
N SER A 66 -12.83 -29.29 -5.98
CA SER A 66 -12.27 -28.86 -4.68
C SER A 66 -13.21 -29.16 -3.51
N PHE A 67 -14.45 -29.53 -3.84
CA PHE A 67 -15.57 -29.71 -2.93
C PHE A 67 -15.88 -31.19 -2.64
N GLN A 68 -15.05 -32.15 -3.09
CA GLN A 68 -15.28 -33.59 -2.85
C GLN A 68 -15.30 -33.96 -1.35
N GLN A 69 -14.64 -33.18 -0.50
CA GLN A 69 -14.71 -33.33 0.97
C GLN A 69 -15.97 -32.72 1.60
N LEU A 70 -16.68 -31.89 0.85
CA LEU A 70 -17.90 -31.22 1.27
C LEU A 70 -19.06 -32.03 0.68
N ARG A 71 -19.89 -32.62 1.53
CA ARG A 71 -21.00 -33.54 1.17
C ARG A 71 -22.09 -32.88 0.31
N HIS A 72 -21.76 -32.43 -0.90
CA HIS A 72 -22.68 -31.79 -1.84
C HIS A 72 -23.26 -32.84 -2.79
N PRO A 73 -24.54 -32.69 -3.21
CA PRO A 73 -25.11 -33.47 -4.30
C PRO A 73 -24.30 -33.24 -5.58
N GLN A 74 -24.15 -34.27 -6.43
CA GLN A 74 -23.57 -34.08 -7.77
C GLN A 74 -24.44 -33.09 -8.57
N LEU A 75 -23.80 -32.11 -9.20
CA LEU A 75 -24.48 -31.15 -10.07
C LEU A 75 -24.49 -31.68 -11.50
N GLU A 76 -25.65 -31.65 -12.16
CA GLU A 76 -25.78 -31.97 -13.58
C GLU A 76 -25.13 -30.93 -14.49
N LYS A 77 -25.05 -29.68 -14.02
CA LYS A 77 -24.43 -28.53 -14.70
C LYS A 77 -23.38 -27.87 -13.79
N PRO A 78 -22.36 -27.19 -14.34
CA PRO A 78 -21.40 -26.40 -13.57
C PRO A 78 -22.07 -25.46 -12.55
N TYR A 79 -21.35 -25.19 -11.45
CA TYR A 79 -21.86 -24.40 -10.31
C TYR A 79 -22.36 -23.01 -10.75
N PHE A 80 -21.63 -22.36 -11.66
CA PHE A 80 -21.90 -21.00 -12.14
C PHE A 80 -22.43 -20.95 -13.58
N GLN A 81 -23.05 -22.03 -14.08
CA GLN A 81 -23.49 -22.11 -15.48
C GLN A 81 -24.39 -20.92 -15.87
N GLU A 82 -25.37 -20.59 -15.04
CA GLU A 82 -26.34 -19.54 -15.34
C GLU A 82 -25.67 -18.17 -15.43
N LEU A 83 -24.61 -17.90 -14.66
CA LEU A 83 -23.82 -16.67 -14.78
C LEU A 83 -22.95 -16.65 -16.04
N HIS A 84 -22.38 -17.79 -16.41
CA HIS A 84 -21.62 -17.94 -17.66
C HIS A 84 -22.51 -17.59 -18.87
N ASP A 85 -23.72 -18.15 -18.91
CA ASP A 85 -24.67 -17.98 -20.02
C ASP A 85 -25.06 -16.50 -20.25
N ILE A 86 -25.05 -15.67 -19.20
CA ILE A 86 -25.39 -14.25 -19.26
C ILE A 86 -24.20 -13.30 -19.02
N HIS A 87 -22.96 -13.76 -19.21
CA HIS A 87 -21.73 -12.98 -18.96
C HIS A 87 -21.77 -11.53 -19.49
N SER A 88 -22.27 -11.36 -20.70
CA SER A 88 -22.39 -10.05 -21.36
C SER A 88 -23.23 -9.04 -20.59
N ALA A 89 -24.18 -9.48 -19.75
CA ALA A 89 -25.07 -8.62 -19.00
C ALA A 89 -24.45 -8.04 -17.72
N TRP A 90 -23.38 -8.65 -17.19
CA TRP A 90 -22.88 -8.30 -15.85
C TRP A 90 -21.38 -8.03 -15.77
N LYS A 91 -20.58 -8.42 -16.77
CA LYS A 91 -19.11 -8.30 -16.76
C LYS A 91 -18.60 -6.88 -16.50
N ASP A 92 -19.31 -5.86 -16.97
CA ASP A 92 -18.94 -4.45 -16.83
C ASP A 92 -19.60 -3.78 -15.61
N VAL A 93 -20.44 -4.53 -14.88
CA VAL A 93 -21.22 -4.03 -13.73
C VAL A 93 -20.67 -4.56 -12.41
N ILE A 94 -20.12 -5.79 -12.39
CA ILE A 94 -19.53 -6.37 -11.19
C ILE A 94 -18.29 -5.58 -10.74
N SER A 95 -18.19 -5.36 -9.43
CA SER A 95 -17.09 -4.60 -8.84
C SER A 95 -16.61 -5.20 -7.51
N PRO A 96 -15.35 -4.97 -7.10
CA PRO A 96 -14.80 -5.58 -5.89
C PRO A 96 -15.57 -5.23 -4.60
N GLU A 97 -16.09 -4.01 -4.51
CA GLU A 97 -16.74 -3.49 -3.31
C GLU A 97 -18.05 -4.23 -2.96
N ILE A 98 -18.72 -4.86 -3.93
CA ILE A 98 -19.97 -5.58 -3.65
C ILE A 98 -19.73 -6.92 -2.95
N ILE A 99 -18.50 -7.47 -3.00
CA ILE A 99 -18.21 -8.80 -2.46
C ILE A 99 -18.20 -8.79 -0.93
N TYR A 100 -17.18 -8.16 -0.33
CA TYR A 100 -16.99 -8.13 1.12
C TYR A 100 -17.16 -6.72 1.73
N SER A 101 -16.65 -5.67 1.09
CA SER A 101 -16.74 -4.31 1.63
C SER A 101 -18.19 -3.82 1.78
N GLY A 102 -19.08 -4.27 0.90
CA GLY A 102 -20.50 -3.95 0.93
C GLY A 102 -21.32 -4.76 1.93
N TYR A 103 -20.73 -5.67 2.72
CA TYR A 103 -21.46 -6.69 3.49
C TYR A 103 -22.56 -6.10 4.40
N PHE A 104 -22.30 -4.96 5.05
CA PHE A 104 -23.20 -4.31 6.00
C PHE A 104 -24.15 -3.26 5.37
N ALA A 105 -24.34 -3.30 4.04
CA ALA A 105 -25.29 -2.47 3.27
C ALA A 105 -25.07 -0.94 3.26
N THR A 106 -24.05 -0.41 3.94
CA THR A 106 -23.79 1.04 4.04
C THR A 106 -22.92 1.60 2.91
N ALA A 107 -21.94 0.84 2.41
CA ALA A 107 -20.89 1.36 1.52
C ALA A 107 -21.12 1.10 0.02
N ALA A 108 -21.73 -0.02 -0.35
CA ALA A 108 -21.78 -0.48 -1.75
C ALA A 108 -23.21 -0.84 -2.23
N GLY A 109 -24.23 -0.27 -1.59
CA GLY A 109 -25.63 -0.60 -1.88
C GLY A 109 -25.99 -0.40 -3.36
N GLY A 110 -25.71 0.78 -3.91
CA GLY A 110 -26.01 1.11 -5.30
C GLY A 110 -25.39 0.12 -6.30
N ALA A 111 -24.07 -0.12 -6.20
CA ALA A 111 -23.36 -1.08 -7.05
C ALA A 111 -23.91 -2.51 -6.92
N THR A 112 -24.21 -2.96 -5.69
CA THR A 112 -24.80 -4.29 -5.45
C THR A 112 -26.15 -4.43 -6.16
N SER A 113 -27.01 -3.43 -6.05
CA SER A 113 -28.33 -3.45 -6.70
C SER A 113 -28.24 -3.38 -8.22
N ALA A 114 -27.31 -2.59 -8.78
CA ALA A 114 -27.10 -2.49 -10.21
C ALA A 114 -26.65 -3.83 -10.81
N TYR A 115 -25.69 -4.49 -10.15
CA TYR A 115 -25.20 -5.82 -10.56
C TYR A 115 -26.30 -6.89 -10.51
N LEU A 116 -27.02 -6.99 -9.39
CA LEU A 116 -28.09 -7.98 -9.29
C LEU A 116 -29.25 -7.69 -10.25
N ARG A 117 -29.55 -6.41 -10.52
CA ARG A 117 -30.56 -6.03 -11.51
C ARG A 117 -30.17 -6.50 -12.91
N SER A 118 -28.91 -6.34 -13.32
CA SER A 118 -28.49 -6.78 -14.66
C SER A 118 -28.59 -8.30 -14.84
N ILE A 119 -28.34 -9.07 -13.78
CA ILE A 119 -28.55 -10.53 -13.75
C ILE A 119 -30.05 -10.88 -13.83
N ILE A 120 -30.88 -10.19 -13.05
CA ILE A 120 -32.33 -10.40 -13.00
C ILE A 120 -32.98 -10.11 -14.37
N GLU A 121 -32.57 -9.04 -15.03
CA GLU A 121 -33.10 -8.62 -16.33
C GLU A 121 -32.67 -9.57 -17.47
N ALA A 122 -31.47 -10.15 -17.38
CA ALA A 122 -30.96 -11.11 -18.36
C ALA A 122 -31.47 -12.55 -18.17
N ALA A 123 -32.13 -12.85 -17.05
CA ALA A 123 -32.61 -14.19 -16.74
C ALA A 123 -33.72 -14.64 -17.73
N PRO A 124 -33.56 -15.79 -18.41
CA PRO A 124 -34.57 -16.28 -19.37
C PRO A 124 -35.93 -16.62 -18.75
N SER A 125 -35.92 -17.08 -17.50
CA SER A 125 -37.10 -17.39 -16.69
C SER A 125 -37.00 -16.71 -15.33
N ARG A 126 -37.96 -16.96 -14.43
CA ARG A 126 -38.01 -16.29 -13.13
C ARG A 126 -36.67 -16.47 -12.39
N PRO A 127 -35.99 -15.37 -11.99
CA PRO A 127 -34.67 -15.45 -11.40
C PRO A 127 -34.74 -15.86 -9.93
N ILE A 128 -33.93 -16.85 -9.57
CA ILE A 128 -33.66 -17.28 -8.20
C ILE A 128 -32.23 -16.90 -7.86
N ILE A 129 -32.04 -16.08 -6.83
CA ILE A 129 -30.72 -15.62 -6.39
C ILE A 129 -30.43 -16.27 -5.04
N GLN A 130 -29.53 -17.25 -4.99
CA GLN A 130 -29.04 -17.79 -3.73
C GLN A 130 -27.71 -17.15 -3.37
N GLU A 131 -27.63 -16.46 -2.23
CA GLU A 131 -26.44 -15.70 -1.87
C GLU A 131 -26.13 -15.76 -0.37
N CYS A 132 -24.88 -16.08 -0.03
CA CYS A 132 -24.39 -16.21 1.34
C CYS A 132 -23.69 -14.94 1.89
N ARG A 133 -23.48 -13.93 1.03
CA ARG A 133 -22.87 -12.63 1.37
C ARG A 133 -23.85 -11.46 1.48
N THR A 134 -25.15 -11.72 1.38
CA THR A 134 -26.22 -10.72 1.47
C THR A 134 -27.13 -10.79 2.71
N PRO A 135 -26.90 -11.61 3.75
CA PRO A 135 -27.88 -11.72 4.84
C PRO A 135 -28.01 -10.45 5.70
N LEU A 136 -27.06 -9.51 5.63
CA LEU A 136 -27.16 -8.16 6.23
C LEU A 136 -27.53 -7.06 5.22
N ARG A 137 -27.99 -7.46 4.04
CA ARG A 137 -28.45 -6.55 2.96
C ARG A 137 -29.90 -6.80 2.57
N ILE A 138 -30.63 -7.62 3.31
CA ILE A 138 -31.97 -8.09 2.90
C ILE A 138 -32.91 -6.89 2.72
N ALA A 139 -32.98 -5.98 3.70
CA ALA A 139 -33.88 -4.83 3.61
C ALA A 139 -33.54 -3.92 2.44
N PHE A 140 -32.25 -3.63 2.28
CA PHE A 140 -31.75 -2.81 1.18
C PHE A 140 -32.10 -3.43 -0.18
N LEU A 141 -31.82 -4.72 -0.37
CA LEU A 141 -32.13 -5.41 -1.63
C LEU A 141 -33.63 -5.50 -1.89
N LYS A 142 -34.45 -5.70 -0.85
CA LYS A 142 -35.90 -5.75 -0.96
C LYS A 142 -36.49 -4.40 -1.38
N GLU A 143 -35.95 -3.30 -0.84
CA GLU A 143 -36.32 -1.96 -1.25
C GLU A 143 -35.93 -1.66 -2.71
N GLN A 144 -34.71 -2.05 -3.12
CA GLN A 144 -34.18 -1.68 -4.44
C GLN A 144 -34.64 -2.60 -5.58
N LEU A 145 -34.81 -3.90 -5.32
CA LEU A 145 -35.06 -4.92 -6.34
C LEU A 145 -36.46 -5.54 -6.22
N GLY A 146 -37.16 -5.31 -5.11
CA GLY A 146 -38.45 -5.94 -4.84
C GLY A 146 -38.35 -7.46 -4.80
N GLY A 147 -39.45 -8.14 -5.14
CA GLY A 147 -39.50 -9.60 -5.12
C GLY A 147 -39.70 -10.19 -3.72
N SER A 148 -39.43 -11.48 -3.61
CA SER A 148 -39.54 -12.24 -2.35
C SER A 148 -38.17 -12.57 -1.79
N HIS A 149 -38.00 -12.43 -0.49
CA HIS A 149 -36.74 -12.60 0.22
C HIS A 149 -36.92 -13.62 1.35
N VAL A 150 -36.19 -14.73 1.27
CA VAL A 150 -36.23 -15.78 2.29
C VAL A 150 -34.86 -15.91 2.95
N PHE A 151 -34.87 -16.28 4.22
CA PHE A 151 -33.63 -16.50 4.97
C PHE A 151 -33.46 -17.97 5.37
N LEU A 152 -32.40 -18.60 4.88
CA LEU A 152 -32.04 -19.97 5.21
C LEU A 152 -31.00 -20.00 6.33
N TRP A 153 -31.33 -20.72 7.41
CA TRP A 153 -30.47 -20.87 8.58
C TRP A 153 -30.41 -22.31 9.07
N ARG A 154 -29.43 -22.57 9.93
CA ARG A 154 -29.11 -23.88 10.50
C ARG A 154 -28.73 -23.71 11.96
N ASN A 155 -28.81 -24.78 12.76
CA ASN A 155 -28.25 -24.80 14.09
C ASN A 155 -26.79 -24.28 14.07
N PRO A 156 -26.44 -23.30 14.92
CA PRO A 156 -25.17 -22.62 14.81
C PRO A 156 -23.97 -23.50 15.13
N TRP A 157 -24.13 -24.55 15.95
CA TRP A 157 -23.03 -25.44 16.30
C TRP A 157 -22.70 -26.36 15.13
N ASP A 158 -23.71 -26.97 14.52
CA ASP A 158 -23.54 -27.81 13.31
C ASP A 158 -23.01 -27.00 12.13
N GLN A 159 -23.52 -25.78 11.96
CA GLN A 159 -23.06 -24.89 10.91
C GLN A 159 -21.60 -24.48 11.12
N TRP A 160 -21.19 -24.09 12.33
CA TRP A 160 -19.81 -23.73 12.61
C TRP A 160 -18.83 -24.89 12.40
N TRP A 161 -19.15 -26.08 12.91
CA TRP A 161 -18.34 -27.27 12.64
C TRP A 161 -18.23 -27.59 11.15
N SER A 162 -19.27 -27.27 10.37
CA SER A 162 -19.21 -27.44 8.92
C SER A 162 -18.32 -26.41 8.22
N LEU A 163 -18.10 -25.23 8.80
CA LEU A 163 -17.13 -24.25 8.31
C LEU A 163 -15.70 -24.77 8.48
N LYS A 164 -15.43 -25.60 9.50
CA LYS A 164 -14.09 -26.16 9.77
C LYS A 164 -13.60 -27.20 8.76
N ALA A 165 -14.40 -27.49 7.73
CA ALA A 165 -13.97 -28.34 6.64
C ALA A 165 -12.90 -27.67 5.75
N THR A 166 -12.76 -26.34 5.79
CA THR A 166 -11.76 -25.60 5.02
C THR A 166 -11.51 -24.22 5.63
N ASP A 167 -10.26 -23.76 5.57
CA ASP A 167 -9.84 -22.45 6.09
C ASP A 167 -10.40 -21.26 5.30
N TYR A 168 -10.98 -21.54 4.14
CA TYR A 168 -11.64 -20.54 3.30
C TYR A 168 -12.67 -19.73 4.08
N PHE A 169 -13.50 -20.38 4.90
CA PHE A 169 -14.60 -19.70 5.57
C PHE A 169 -14.12 -18.78 6.70
N ASP A 170 -13.11 -19.20 7.47
CA ASP A 170 -12.49 -18.33 8.47
C ASP A 170 -11.83 -17.12 7.80
N THR A 171 -11.21 -17.32 6.64
CA THR A 171 -10.62 -16.23 5.85
C THR A 171 -11.71 -15.28 5.32
N ALA A 172 -12.76 -15.81 4.67
CA ALA A 172 -13.87 -15.01 4.16
C ALA A 172 -14.60 -14.23 5.26
N HIS A 173 -14.76 -14.81 6.45
CA HIS A 173 -15.30 -14.11 7.61
C HIS A 173 -14.41 -12.96 8.08
N GLN A 174 -13.09 -13.12 8.04
CA GLN A 174 -12.16 -12.01 8.30
C GLN A 174 -12.28 -10.90 7.24
N LEU A 175 -12.49 -11.23 5.96
CA LEU A 175 -12.77 -10.21 4.93
C LEU A 175 -14.08 -9.46 5.20
N ILE A 176 -15.13 -10.15 5.68
CA ILE A 176 -16.36 -9.49 6.14
C ILE A 176 -16.06 -8.56 7.33
N LEU A 177 -15.26 -9.05 8.30
CA LEU A 177 -14.77 -8.23 9.39
C LEU A 177 -13.85 -7.11 8.93
N ASN A 178 -13.34 -7.08 7.70
CA ASN A 178 -12.55 -5.96 7.18
C ASN A 178 -13.42 -4.88 6.50
N ALA A 179 -14.73 -5.12 6.34
CA ALA A 179 -15.61 -4.18 5.65
C ALA A 179 -15.65 -2.80 6.33
N PRO A 180 -15.68 -1.69 5.56
CA PRO A 180 -15.78 -0.35 6.11
C PRO A 180 -17.11 -0.14 6.83
N THR A 181 -17.15 0.78 7.79
CA THR A 181 -18.37 1.19 8.52
C THR A 181 -19.17 0.02 9.14
N PRO A 182 -18.52 -0.88 9.90
CA PRO A 182 -19.22 -2.01 10.47
C PRO A 182 -20.23 -1.58 11.55
N PRO A 183 -21.26 -2.39 11.85
CA PRO A 183 -22.10 -2.20 13.03
C PRO A 183 -21.27 -2.14 14.32
N ARG A 184 -21.75 -1.43 15.35
CA ARG A 184 -21.04 -1.28 16.63
C ARG A 184 -20.64 -2.61 17.28
N VAL A 185 -21.49 -3.64 17.19
CA VAL A 185 -21.18 -4.99 17.69
C VAL A 185 -19.98 -5.63 17.00
N ILE A 186 -19.79 -5.35 15.71
CA ILE A 186 -18.63 -5.84 14.94
C ILE A 186 -17.37 -5.08 15.36
N SER A 187 -17.47 -3.79 15.69
CA SER A 187 -16.34 -3.04 16.25
C SER A 187 -15.91 -3.62 17.60
N ALA A 188 -16.87 -3.89 18.50
CA ALA A 188 -16.59 -4.54 19.78
C ALA A 188 -15.96 -5.94 19.62
N LEU A 189 -16.42 -6.72 18.64
CA LEU A 189 -15.82 -8.00 18.29
C LEU A 189 -14.37 -7.82 17.81
N ARG A 190 -14.11 -6.89 16.88
CA ARG A 190 -12.77 -6.61 16.34
C ARG A 190 -11.79 -6.29 17.48
N ASP A 191 -12.19 -5.41 18.39
CA ASP A 191 -11.38 -5.01 19.53
C ASP A 191 -11.08 -6.21 20.45
N TYR A 192 -12.10 -7.03 20.74
CA TYR A 192 -11.95 -8.19 21.62
C TYR A 192 -11.00 -9.25 21.05
N ILE A 193 -11.08 -9.54 19.76
CA ILE A 193 -10.22 -10.56 19.12
C ILE A 193 -8.86 -10.01 18.68
N GLY A 194 -8.60 -8.71 18.84
CA GLY A 194 -7.40 -8.05 18.35
C GLY A 194 -7.29 -8.09 16.82
N PHE A 195 -8.39 -7.80 16.12
CA PHE A 195 -8.47 -7.89 14.66
C PHE A 195 -7.57 -6.84 13.98
N GLU A 196 -6.71 -7.30 13.07
CA GLU A 196 -5.87 -6.44 12.24
C GLU A 196 -6.61 -6.03 10.96
N LEU A 197 -6.85 -4.73 10.80
CA LEU A 197 -7.41 -4.15 9.58
C LEU A 197 -6.40 -4.25 8.43
N CYS A 198 -6.92 -4.50 7.24
CA CYS A 198 -6.13 -4.63 6.03
C CYS A 198 -6.68 -3.67 4.96
N GLU A 199 -6.15 -2.45 4.90
CA GLU A 199 -6.61 -1.40 4.00
C GLU A 199 -5.81 -1.35 2.69
N GLY A 200 -6.45 -0.94 1.60
CA GLY A 200 -5.80 -0.70 0.31
C GLY A 200 -5.38 -1.94 -0.49
N LEU A 201 -5.57 -3.15 0.05
CA LEU A 201 -5.27 -4.40 -0.66
C LEU A 201 -6.45 -4.88 -1.51
N SER A 202 -6.15 -5.52 -2.64
CA SER A 202 -7.14 -6.26 -3.44
C SER A 202 -7.75 -7.43 -2.65
N ILE A 203 -8.90 -7.95 -3.11
CA ILE A 203 -9.54 -9.12 -2.47
C ILE A 203 -8.58 -10.32 -2.40
N HIS A 204 -7.82 -10.57 -3.47
CA HIS A 204 -6.85 -11.66 -3.52
C HIS A 204 -5.74 -11.49 -2.46
N GLU A 205 -5.17 -10.29 -2.35
CA GLU A 205 -4.16 -9.96 -1.35
C GLU A 205 -4.71 -10.03 0.08
N GLN A 206 -5.97 -9.64 0.30
CA GLN A 206 -6.65 -9.80 1.59
C GLN A 206 -6.82 -11.28 1.96
N PHE A 207 -7.17 -12.15 1.00
CA PHE A 207 -7.22 -13.60 1.23
C PHE A 207 -5.86 -14.16 1.64
N LEU A 208 -4.77 -13.71 1.01
CA LEU A 208 -3.41 -14.10 1.40
C LEU A 208 -3.06 -13.57 2.81
N PHE A 209 -3.37 -12.30 3.08
CA PHE A 209 -3.11 -11.65 4.36
C PHE A 209 -3.80 -12.36 5.53
N TYR A 210 -5.10 -12.65 5.38
CA TYR A 210 -5.91 -13.30 6.41
C TYR A 210 -5.73 -14.82 6.45
N GLY A 211 -5.38 -15.46 5.33
CA GLY A 211 -5.06 -16.89 5.29
C GLY A 211 -3.82 -17.25 6.12
N LEU A 212 -2.88 -16.31 6.26
CA LEU A 212 -1.71 -16.41 7.14
C LEU A 212 -2.02 -16.00 8.59
N ARG A 213 -3.20 -15.47 8.87
CA ARG A 213 -3.66 -15.00 10.19
C ARG A 213 -4.91 -15.75 10.61
N ARG A 214 -4.77 -17.06 10.80
CA ARG A 214 -5.91 -17.88 11.21
C ARG A 214 -6.40 -17.48 12.60
N PRO A 215 -7.71 -17.30 12.79
CA PRO A 215 -8.28 -17.05 14.10
C PRO A 215 -8.13 -18.28 15.01
N SER A 216 -8.11 -18.07 16.33
CA SER A 216 -8.34 -19.16 17.28
C SER A 216 -9.75 -19.74 17.10
N ALA A 217 -9.99 -20.95 17.60
CA ALA A 217 -11.33 -21.55 17.58
C ALA A 217 -12.38 -20.64 18.25
N GLU A 218 -12.00 -20.00 19.36
CA GLU A 218 -12.82 -18.99 20.05
C GLU A 218 -13.12 -17.79 19.15
N SER A 219 -12.09 -17.17 18.56
CA SER A 219 -12.25 -15.97 17.72
C SER A 219 -13.07 -16.28 16.46
N SER A 220 -12.86 -17.46 15.87
CA SER A 220 -13.63 -17.99 14.75
C SER A 220 -15.11 -18.15 15.13
N TYR A 221 -15.41 -18.79 16.27
CA TYR A 221 -16.78 -18.98 16.71
C TYR A 221 -17.47 -17.66 17.06
N LEU A 222 -16.79 -16.76 17.78
CA LEU A 222 -17.33 -15.43 18.10
C LEU A 222 -17.64 -14.63 16.84
N THR A 223 -16.75 -14.69 15.83
CA THR A 223 -16.97 -14.03 14.54
C THR A 223 -18.19 -14.60 13.84
N TYR A 224 -18.22 -15.92 13.67
CA TYR A 224 -19.34 -16.61 13.04
C TYR A 224 -20.67 -16.32 13.77
N PHE A 225 -20.70 -16.48 15.10
CA PHE A 225 -21.93 -16.35 15.86
C PHE A 225 -22.45 -14.91 15.91
N THR A 226 -21.55 -13.92 15.87
CA THR A 226 -21.94 -12.50 15.72
C THR A 226 -22.62 -12.26 14.37
N LEU A 227 -22.04 -12.77 13.27
CA LEU A 227 -22.66 -12.68 11.95
C LEU A 227 -23.99 -13.45 11.87
N TYR A 228 -24.06 -14.62 12.52
CA TYR A 228 -25.29 -15.40 12.66
C TYR A 228 -26.40 -14.62 13.35
N MET A 229 -26.12 -14.05 14.52
CA MET A 229 -27.11 -13.27 15.27
C MET A 229 -27.57 -12.03 14.52
N LEU A 230 -26.64 -11.28 13.91
CA LEU A 230 -27.01 -10.14 13.07
C LEU A 230 -27.88 -10.55 11.89
N SER A 231 -27.56 -11.67 11.24
CA SER A 231 -28.32 -12.18 10.09
C SER A 231 -29.73 -12.61 10.48
N MET A 232 -29.88 -13.28 11.64
CA MET A 232 -31.18 -13.66 12.18
C MET A 232 -32.03 -12.43 12.55
N LEU A 233 -31.41 -11.40 13.15
CA LEU A 233 -32.10 -10.15 13.50
C LEU A 233 -32.56 -9.38 12.26
N GLU A 234 -31.70 -9.27 11.23
CA GLU A 234 -32.08 -8.65 9.96
C GLU A 234 -33.20 -9.43 9.28
N ALA A 235 -33.05 -10.76 9.16
CA ALA A 235 -34.06 -11.62 8.56
C ALA A 235 -35.41 -11.53 9.29
N GLY A 236 -35.43 -11.59 10.62
CA GLY A 236 -36.66 -11.48 11.41
C GLY A 236 -37.38 -10.14 11.22
N ARG A 237 -36.69 -9.10 10.75
CA ARG A 237 -37.27 -7.78 10.48
C ARG A 237 -37.91 -7.69 9.10
N VAL A 238 -37.32 -8.30 8.08
CA VAL A 238 -37.68 -7.99 6.67
C VAL A 238 -37.85 -9.19 5.73
N ALA A 239 -37.35 -10.38 6.08
CA ALA A 239 -37.55 -11.56 5.26
C ALA A 239 -39.03 -11.95 5.26
N ASP A 240 -39.53 -12.43 4.13
CA ASP A 240 -40.92 -12.89 4.00
C ASP A 240 -41.16 -14.16 4.83
N PHE A 241 -40.15 -15.04 4.87
CA PHE A 241 -40.09 -16.14 5.82
C PHE A 241 -38.65 -16.67 5.97
N SER A 242 -38.41 -17.42 7.04
CA SER A 242 -37.16 -18.14 7.27
C SER A 242 -37.33 -19.65 7.16
N ILE A 243 -36.28 -20.34 6.74
CA ILE A 243 -36.20 -21.79 6.64
C ILE A 243 -35.09 -22.27 7.58
N ASN A 244 -35.44 -23.06 8.60
CA ASN A 244 -34.48 -23.89 9.31
C ASN A 244 -34.23 -25.19 8.52
N ILE A 245 -33.01 -25.42 8.06
CA ILE A 245 -32.67 -26.61 7.25
C ILE A 245 -32.71 -27.92 8.07
N ASP A 246 -32.44 -27.85 9.38
CA ASP A 246 -32.44 -29.03 10.24
C ASP A 246 -33.87 -29.57 10.42
N GLN A 247 -34.86 -28.68 10.62
CA GLN A 247 -36.28 -29.02 10.63
C GLN A 247 -36.78 -29.47 9.25
N LEU A 248 -36.32 -28.83 8.17
CA LEU A 248 -36.68 -29.26 6.80
C LEU A 248 -36.29 -30.72 6.55
N SER A 249 -35.19 -31.16 7.16
CA SER A 249 -34.73 -32.54 7.12
C SER A 249 -35.48 -33.49 8.04
N SER A 250 -35.77 -33.10 9.29
CA SER A 250 -36.25 -34.03 10.31
C SER A 250 -37.77 -34.01 10.55
N ASN A 251 -38.51 -33.02 10.02
CA ASN A 251 -39.91 -32.78 10.37
C ASN A 251 -40.79 -32.64 9.11
N SER A 252 -41.65 -33.64 8.86
CA SER A 252 -42.56 -33.67 7.69
C SER A 252 -43.57 -32.52 7.71
N ASP A 253 -44.17 -32.22 8.86
CA ASP A 253 -45.18 -31.17 8.98
C ASP A 253 -44.55 -29.80 8.74
N TYR A 254 -43.32 -29.61 9.20
CA TYR A 254 -42.55 -28.41 8.90
C TYR A 254 -42.23 -28.31 7.40
N ARG A 255 -41.86 -29.42 6.76
CA ARG A 255 -41.59 -29.47 5.32
C ARG A 255 -42.82 -29.08 4.50
N GLU A 256 -44.00 -29.61 4.83
CA GLU A 256 -45.27 -29.24 4.18
C GLU A 256 -45.56 -27.74 4.32
N LYS A 257 -45.42 -27.18 5.53
CA LYS A 257 -45.58 -25.74 5.76
C LYS A 257 -44.61 -24.89 4.94
N ILE A 258 -43.37 -25.37 4.72
CA ILE A 258 -42.41 -24.65 3.89
C ILE A 258 -42.79 -24.75 2.41
N LEU A 259 -43.27 -25.91 1.92
CA LEU A 259 -43.80 -26.05 0.56
C LEU A 259 -44.97 -25.08 0.31
N GLU A 260 -45.93 -25.00 1.24
CA GLU A 260 -47.04 -24.03 1.17
C GLU A 260 -46.54 -22.58 1.09
N LYS A 261 -45.50 -22.23 1.84
CA LYS A 261 -44.87 -20.89 1.74
C LYS A 261 -44.26 -20.67 0.36
N PHE A 262 -43.50 -21.61 -0.19
CA PHE A 262 -42.98 -21.49 -1.56
C PHE A 262 -44.11 -21.27 -2.57
N GLU A 263 -45.20 -22.03 -2.47
CA GLU A 263 -46.37 -21.89 -3.34
C GLU A 263 -47.05 -20.53 -3.21
N SER A 264 -47.20 -20.00 -1.99
CA SER A 264 -47.75 -18.66 -1.74
C SER A 264 -46.91 -17.54 -2.39
N HIS A 265 -45.62 -17.80 -2.58
CA HIS A 265 -44.67 -16.93 -3.29
C HIS A 265 -44.52 -17.30 -4.78
N ARG A 266 -45.46 -18.09 -5.33
CA ARG A 266 -45.52 -18.55 -6.73
C ARG A 266 -44.30 -19.38 -7.16
N ILE A 267 -43.64 -20.04 -6.21
CA ILE A 267 -42.61 -21.05 -6.47
C ILE A 267 -43.27 -22.42 -6.33
N GLN A 268 -43.49 -23.07 -7.45
CA GLN A 268 -44.16 -24.37 -7.56
C GLN A 268 -43.20 -25.46 -8.02
N GLY A 269 -43.60 -26.72 -7.82
CA GLY A 269 -42.85 -27.90 -8.27
C GLY A 269 -41.67 -28.27 -7.38
N MET A 270 -41.59 -27.68 -6.18
CA MET A 270 -40.57 -28.00 -5.19
C MET A 270 -40.85 -29.36 -4.56
N ASP A 271 -39.79 -30.15 -4.38
CA ASP A 271 -39.80 -31.37 -3.57
C ASP A 271 -38.61 -31.33 -2.61
N PHE A 272 -38.90 -31.54 -1.32
CA PHE A 272 -37.92 -31.58 -0.24
C PHE A 272 -37.84 -32.95 0.44
N SER A 273 -38.44 -33.98 -0.15
CA SER A 273 -38.43 -35.35 0.38
C SER A 273 -37.01 -35.91 0.53
N ASP A 274 -36.07 -35.46 -0.30
CA ASP A 274 -34.65 -35.82 -0.28
C ASP A 274 -33.79 -34.93 0.64
N CYS A 275 -34.39 -33.97 1.36
CA CYS A 275 -33.65 -33.05 2.23
C CYS A 275 -33.07 -33.79 3.44
N HIS A 276 -31.77 -34.07 3.43
CA HIS A 276 -31.10 -34.71 4.57
C HIS A 276 -29.78 -34.03 4.93
N VAL A 277 -29.81 -33.11 5.89
CA VAL A 277 -28.61 -32.53 6.50
C VAL A 277 -28.19 -33.30 7.75
N ALA A 278 -26.87 -33.47 7.93
CA ALA A 278 -26.34 -34.13 9.10
C ALA A 278 -26.53 -33.24 10.34
N GLN A 279 -27.10 -33.79 11.42
CA GLN A 279 -27.25 -33.11 12.70
C GLN A 279 -26.45 -33.87 13.73
N ALA A 280 -25.52 -33.21 14.42
CA ALA A 280 -24.67 -33.89 15.37
C ALA A 280 -25.28 -33.87 16.79
N PRO A 281 -25.04 -34.90 17.60
CA PRO A 281 -25.31 -34.82 19.02
C PRO A 281 -24.30 -33.88 19.69
N TYR A 282 -24.78 -33.12 20.66
CA TYR A 282 -23.97 -32.27 21.52
C TYR A 282 -24.29 -32.55 22.98
N ASP A 283 -23.31 -32.36 23.86
CA ASP A 283 -23.50 -32.50 25.30
C ASP A 283 -22.96 -31.30 26.08
N LYS A 284 -23.01 -31.40 27.42
CA LYS A 284 -22.59 -30.34 28.34
C LYS A 284 -21.15 -29.87 28.12
N ARG A 285 -20.28 -30.71 27.55
CA ARG A 285 -18.89 -30.35 27.28
C ARG A 285 -18.77 -29.50 26.01
N ASP A 286 -19.58 -29.77 24.98
CA ASP A 286 -19.70 -28.86 23.84
C ASP A 286 -20.30 -27.51 24.29
N ALA A 287 -21.35 -27.57 25.10
CA ALA A 287 -22.00 -26.38 25.66
C ALA A 287 -21.03 -25.50 26.48
N ALA A 288 -20.10 -26.11 27.24
CA ALA A 288 -19.08 -25.39 27.99
C ALA A 288 -18.12 -24.57 27.10
N PHE A 289 -17.93 -24.96 25.84
CA PHE A 289 -17.19 -24.16 24.85
C PHE A 289 -18.08 -23.07 24.24
N PHE A 290 -19.27 -23.42 23.75
CA PHE A 290 -20.09 -22.51 22.96
C PHE A 290 -20.84 -21.46 23.78
N GLU A 291 -21.55 -21.86 24.85
CA GLU A 291 -22.48 -20.97 25.53
C GLU A 291 -21.84 -19.72 26.16
N PRO A 292 -20.64 -19.75 26.77
CA PRO A 292 -19.99 -18.55 27.25
C PRO A 292 -19.72 -17.52 26.13
N LEU A 293 -19.34 -18.01 24.95
CA LEU A 293 -19.09 -17.17 23.77
C LEU A 293 -20.38 -16.59 23.22
N GLU A 294 -21.46 -17.39 23.18
CA GLU A 294 -22.78 -16.91 22.76
C GLU A 294 -23.32 -15.83 23.70
N ARG A 295 -23.19 -16.02 25.02
CA ARG A 295 -23.56 -15.00 26.02
C ARG A 295 -22.80 -13.71 25.82
N ARG A 296 -21.51 -13.79 25.46
CA ARG A 296 -20.69 -12.63 25.15
C ARG A 296 -21.23 -11.85 23.94
N VAL A 297 -21.55 -12.54 22.85
CA VAL A 297 -22.13 -11.92 21.65
C VAL A 297 -23.49 -11.28 21.96
N VAL A 298 -24.35 -11.96 22.72
CA VAL A 298 -25.64 -11.41 23.18
C VAL A 298 -25.43 -10.14 23.99
N GLN A 299 -24.42 -10.10 24.85
CA GLN A 299 -24.08 -8.89 25.60
C GLN A 299 -23.62 -7.76 24.68
N TRP A 300 -22.71 -8.01 23.73
CA TRP A 300 -22.27 -7.00 22.79
C TRP A 300 -23.42 -6.45 21.92
N LEU A 301 -24.38 -7.29 21.53
CA LEU A 301 -25.57 -6.84 20.80
C LEU A 301 -26.40 -5.86 21.65
N LYS A 302 -26.61 -6.16 22.93
CA LYS A 302 -27.31 -5.26 23.86
C LYS A 302 -26.56 -3.94 24.05
N GLU A 303 -25.25 -4.00 24.26
CA GLU A 303 -24.38 -2.82 24.40
C GLU A 303 -24.33 -1.98 23.11
N ALA A 304 -24.44 -2.62 21.95
CA ALA A 304 -24.56 -1.97 20.65
C ALA A 304 -25.95 -1.34 20.38
N GLY A 305 -26.90 -1.49 21.31
CA GLY A 305 -28.24 -0.90 21.22
C GLY A 305 -29.26 -1.74 20.45
N GLN A 306 -29.01 -3.04 20.24
CA GLN A 306 -30.01 -3.93 19.64
C GLN A 306 -31.18 -4.17 20.61
N GLU A 307 -32.39 -4.24 20.06
CA GLU A 307 -33.61 -4.43 20.85
C GLU A 307 -33.59 -5.78 21.58
N THR A 308 -33.71 -5.74 22.91
CA THR A 308 -33.60 -6.93 23.76
C THR A 308 -34.68 -7.97 23.42
N GLU A 309 -35.89 -7.54 23.08
CA GLU A 309 -36.98 -8.45 22.71
C GLU A 309 -36.63 -9.25 21.45
N LYS A 310 -36.10 -8.60 20.41
CA LYS A 310 -35.68 -9.28 19.17
C LYS A 310 -34.56 -10.28 19.42
N ILE A 311 -33.59 -9.93 20.27
CA ILE A 311 -32.54 -10.87 20.68
C ILE A 311 -33.14 -12.10 21.36
N VAL A 312 -34.07 -11.91 22.31
CA VAL A 312 -34.74 -13.00 23.03
C VAL A 312 -35.55 -13.89 22.08
N GLN A 313 -36.23 -13.30 21.09
CA GLN A 313 -36.96 -14.07 20.07
C GLN A 313 -36.02 -14.95 19.25
N VAL A 314 -34.87 -14.44 18.81
CA VAL A 314 -33.85 -15.23 18.09
C VAL A 314 -33.28 -16.35 18.98
N GLN A 315 -33.00 -16.06 20.25
CA GLN A 315 -32.51 -17.07 21.21
C GLN A 315 -33.54 -18.19 21.41
N ARG A 316 -34.82 -17.84 21.60
CA ARG A 316 -35.91 -18.81 21.72
C ARG A 316 -36.02 -19.67 20.47
N LEU A 317 -36.03 -19.07 19.29
CA LEU A 317 -36.10 -19.81 18.02
C LEU A 317 -34.93 -20.79 17.87
N ARG A 318 -33.72 -20.40 18.30
CA ARG A 318 -32.55 -21.30 18.33
C ARG A 318 -32.76 -22.45 19.32
N GLU A 319 -33.26 -22.19 20.52
CA GLU A 319 -33.49 -23.20 21.56
C GLU A 319 -34.55 -24.22 21.15
N GLU A 320 -35.66 -23.76 20.57
CA GLU A 320 -36.74 -24.61 20.04
C GLU A 320 -36.27 -25.53 18.91
N ASN A 321 -35.23 -25.12 18.20
CA ASN A 321 -34.63 -25.86 17.09
C ASN A 321 -33.25 -26.43 17.43
N ALA A 322 -32.89 -26.49 18.71
CA ALA A 322 -31.68 -27.15 19.13
C ALA A 322 -31.82 -28.68 18.96
N PRO A 323 -30.74 -29.40 18.62
CA PRO A 323 -30.75 -30.84 18.57
C PRO A 323 -31.29 -31.42 19.89
N LEU A 324 -32.22 -32.39 19.81
CA LEU A 324 -32.82 -33.00 20.99
C LEU A 324 -31.73 -33.57 21.91
N SER A 325 -31.61 -32.96 23.09
CA SER A 325 -30.73 -33.46 24.15
C SER A 325 -31.24 -34.81 24.65
N GLY A 326 -30.72 -35.91 24.11
CA GLY A 326 -30.89 -37.24 24.71
C GLY A 326 -31.64 -38.30 23.91
N SER A 327 -32.03 -38.07 22.66
CA SER A 327 -32.50 -39.15 21.77
C SER A 327 -31.30 -39.98 21.29
N ARG A 328 -30.63 -40.67 22.22
CA ARG A 328 -29.43 -41.48 21.95
C ARG A 328 -29.84 -42.92 21.62
N PRO A 329 -29.31 -43.51 20.54
CA PRO A 329 -29.20 -44.96 20.46
C PRO A 329 -28.31 -45.43 21.62
N LYS A 330 -28.86 -46.23 22.54
CA LYS A 330 -28.18 -46.71 23.77
C LYS A 330 -26.90 -47.53 23.52
N THR A 331 -26.56 -47.82 22.26
CA THR A 331 -25.56 -48.84 21.88
C THR A 331 -24.31 -48.29 21.17
N SER A 332 -24.22 -47.01 20.81
CA SER A 332 -23.03 -46.53 20.08
C SER A 332 -21.94 -45.99 21.03
N ARG A 333 -20.72 -46.55 20.95
CA ARG A 333 -19.50 -46.01 21.62
C ARG A 333 -19.01 -44.68 21.02
N PHE A 334 -19.51 -44.33 19.83
CA PHE A 334 -19.15 -43.17 19.03
C PHE A 334 -19.28 -41.77 19.67
N PRO A 335 -20.22 -41.46 20.59
CA PRO A 335 -20.42 -40.09 21.06
C PRO A 335 -19.27 -39.54 21.89
N ALA A 336 -18.62 -40.38 22.71
CA ALA A 336 -17.46 -39.97 23.49
C ALA A 336 -16.24 -39.69 22.58
N GLU A 337 -16.14 -40.40 21.46
CA GLU A 337 -15.08 -40.20 20.46
C GLU A 337 -15.30 -38.92 19.66
N ILE A 338 -16.53 -38.59 19.27
CA ILE A 338 -16.84 -37.34 18.54
C ILE A 338 -16.42 -36.12 19.36
N TRP A 339 -16.76 -36.07 20.65
CA TRP A 339 -16.33 -34.95 21.51
C TRP A 339 -14.81 -34.87 21.63
N ARG A 340 -14.12 -36.02 21.80
CA ARG A 340 -12.64 -36.03 21.84
C ARG A 340 -12.03 -35.51 20.55
N LEU A 341 -12.58 -35.88 19.39
CA LEU A 341 -12.14 -35.37 18.09
C LEU A 341 -12.32 -33.85 17.98
N ARG A 342 -13.46 -33.32 18.44
CA ARG A 342 -13.72 -31.88 18.50
C ARG A 342 -12.75 -31.14 19.42
N ASP A 343 -12.48 -31.67 20.61
CA ASP A 343 -11.51 -31.10 21.55
C ASP A 343 -10.08 -31.11 20.97
N VAL A 344 -9.67 -32.21 20.33
CA VAL A 344 -8.39 -32.28 19.61
C VAL A 344 -8.32 -31.26 18.48
N LEU A 345 -9.39 -31.10 17.70
CA LEU A 345 -9.46 -30.12 16.61
C LEU A 345 -9.34 -28.68 17.14
N ILE A 346 -10.10 -28.32 18.18
CA ILE A 346 -10.01 -26.99 18.84
C ILE A 346 -8.58 -26.72 19.34
N ARG A 347 -7.96 -27.68 20.03
CA ARG A 347 -6.58 -27.51 20.54
C ARG A 347 -5.57 -27.36 19.39
N THR A 348 -5.77 -28.09 18.30
CA THR A 348 -4.90 -28.06 17.13
C THR A 348 -5.00 -26.71 16.43
N GLU A 349 -6.23 -26.25 16.14
CA GLU A 349 -6.50 -24.91 15.58
C GLU A 349 -5.90 -23.81 16.46
N ASN A 350 -6.08 -23.88 17.78
CA ASN A 350 -5.54 -22.88 18.70
C ASN A 350 -4.01 -22.86 18.69
N ARG A 351 -3.36 -24.03 18.64
CA ARG A 351 -1.91 -24.15 18.56
C ARG A 351 -1.38 -23.59 17.24
N GLU A 352 -2.03 -23.92 16.12
CA GLU A 352 -1.66 -23.42 14.79
C GLU A 352 -1.85 -21.90 14.69
N ALA A 353 -2.97 -21.37 15.16
CA ALA A 353 -3.23 -19.93 15.22
C ALA A 353 -2.21 -19.20 16.11
N ALA A 354 -1.77 -19.81 17.22
CA ALA A 354 -0.70 -19.24 18.05
C ALA A 354 0.66 -19.26 17.34
N ALA A 355 1.03 -20.39 16.71
CA ALA A 355 2.29 -20.52 15.97
C ALA A 355 2.37 -19.56 14.77
N LEU A 356 1.28 -19.40 14.02
CA LEU A 356 1.21 -18.44 12.91
C LEU A 356 1.32 -16.99 13.40
N ARG A 357 0.67 -16.63 14.51
CA ARG A 357 0.82 -15.30 15.12
C ARG A 357 2.26 -15.03 15.55
N GLU A 358 2.92 -16.01 16.17
CA GLU A 358 4.34 -15.89 16.55
C GLU A 358 5.24 -15.72 15.32
N LEU A 359 5.02 -16.53 14.27
CA LEU A 359 5.78 -16.45 13.03
C LEU A 359 5.59 -15.09 12.32
N ASN A 360 4.35 -14.62 12.21
CA ASN A 360 4.04 -13.32 11.63
C ASN A 360 4.67 -12.18 12.44
N GLY A 361 4.66 -12.28 13.77
CA GLY A 361 5.36 -11.33 14.64
C GLY A 361 6.87 -11.27 14.38
N LYS A 362 7.51 -12.43 14.17
CA LYS A 362 8.94 -12.50 13.80
C LYS A 362 9.20 -11.89 12.42
N VAL A 363 8.36 -12.20 11.43
CA VAL A 363 8.47 -11.62 10.07
C VAL A 363 8.30 -10.11 10.10
N ALA A 364 7.31 -9.60 10.83
CA ALA A 364 7.10 -8.16 10.98
C ALA A 364 8.29 -7.46 11.67
N ALA A 365 8.86 -8.07 12.71
CA ALA A 365 10.06 -7.56 13.37
C ALA A 365 11.28 -7.54 12.43
N GLN A 366 11.47 -8.58 11.63
CA GLN A 366 12.54 -8.64 10.62
C GLN A 366 12.35 -7.58 9.53
N GLN A 367 11.12 -7.37 9.07
CA GLN A 367 10.82 -6.34 8.06
C GLN A 367 11.04 -4.92 8.58
N ALA A 368 10.71 -4.66 9.85
CA ALA A 368 11.00 -3.39 10.50
C ALA A 368 12.51 -3.13 10.62
N GLU A 369 13.29 -4.16 10.97
CA GLU A 369 14.75 -4.05 11.03
C GLU A 369 15.37 -3.83 9.64
N LEU A 370 14.91 -4.54 8.60
CA LEU A 370 15.34 -4.29 7.21
C LEU A 370 15.06 -2.85 6.79
N THR A 371 13.87 -2.33 7.09
CA THR A 371 13.51 -0.94 6.79
C THR A 371 14.42 0.06 7.51
N ARG A 372 14.77 -0.22 8.77
CA ARG A 372 15.69 0.59 9.57
C ARG A 372 17.10 0.57 8.99
N LEU A 373 17.58 -0.60 8.56
CA LEU A 373 18.88 -0.74 7.90
C LEU A 373 18.92 0.01 6.58
N ASP A 374 17.85 -0.04 5.78
CA ASP A 374 17.74 0.72 4.54
C ASP A 374 17.78 2.23 4.78
N GLN A 375 17.09 2.72 5.82
CA GLN A 375 17.17 4.13 6.20
C GLN A 375 18.60 4.52 6.59
N ARG A 376 19.27 3.71 7.42
CA ARG A 376 20.65 3.95 7.83
C ARG A 376 21.62 3.94 6.65
N ASN A 377 21.42 3.04 5.69
CA ASN A 377 22.23 2.99 4.47
C ASN A 377 22.05 4.27 3.64
N ARG A 378 20.83 4.80 3.53
CA ARG A 378 20.58 6.11 2.87
C ARG A 378 21.28 7.26 3.59
N GLU A 379 21.28 7.26 4.92
CA GLU A 379 21.99 8.26 5.73
C GLU A 379 23.52 8.17 5.53
N ILE A 380 24.08 6.96 5.52
CA ILE A 380 25.51 6.73 5.25
C ILE A 380 25.89 7.23 3.85
N GLU A 381 25.10 6.90 2.83
CA GLU A 381 25.35 7.39 1.46
C GLU A 381 25.25 8.92 1.37
N SER A 382 24.33 9.55 2.13
CA SER A 382 24.25 11.01 2.21
C SER A 382 25.49 11.63 2.86
N VAL A 383 25.95 11.09 4.00
CA VAL A 383 27.16 11.57 4.69
C VAL A 383 28.40 11.35 3.82
N LYS A 384 28.50 10.20 3.14
CA LYS A 384 29.58 9.92 2.20
C LYS A 384 29.60 10.96 1.07
N GLY A 385 28.46 11.29 0.48
CA GLY A 385 28.37 12.36 -0.53
C GLY A 385 28.81 13.73 0.00
N GLN A 386 28.45 14.08 1.25
CA GLN A 386 28.90 15.33 1.88
C GLN A 386 30.41 15.36 2.14
N LEU A 387 30.98 14.23 2.58
CA LEU A 387 32.43 14.09 2.79
C LEU A 387 33.20 14.18 1.46
N GLU A 388 32.71 13.52 0.41
CA GLU A 388 33.30 13.61 -0.93
C GLU A 388 33.27 15.05 -1.47
N ALA A 389 32.17 15.78 -1.26
CA ALA A 389 32.07 17.19 -1.62
C ALA A 389 33.05 18.06 -0.80
N SER A 390 33.13 17.87 0.51
CA SER A 390 34.04 18.60 1.39
C SER A 390 35.50 18.34 1.01
N LEU A 391 35.84 17.09 0.68
CA LEU A 391 37.18 16.72 0.22
C LEU A 391 37.51 17.34 -1.14
N ALA A 392 36.53 17.45 -2.04
CA ALA A 392 36.70 18.15 -3.32
C ALA A 392 36.94 19.65 -3.11
N GLU A 393 36.22 20.30 -2.20
CA GLU A 393 36.44 21.69 -1.80
C GLU A 393 37.83 21.91 -1.19
N GLU A 394 38.25 21.05 -0.26
CA GLU A 394 39.58 21.13 0.36
C GLU A 394 40.70 20.95 -0.69
N ARG A 395 40.54 20.00 -1.62
CA ARG A 395 41.47 19.82 -2.74
C ARG A 395 41.55 21.06 -3.63
N SER A 396 40.40 21.68 -3.92
CA SER A 396 40.34 22.92 -4.70
C SER A 396 41.04 24.08 -3.97
N ALA A 397 40.75 24.26 -2.68
CA ALA A 397 41.37 25.29 -1.84
C ALA A 397 42.90 25.10 -1.74
N LYS A 398 43.36 23.86 -1.54
CA LYS A 398 44.79 23.53 -1.53
C LYS A 398 45.45 23.82 -2.88
N GLY A 399 44.78 23.49 -3.98
CA GLY A 399 45.23 23.84 -5.33
C GLY A 399 45.38 25.36 -5.51
N ALA A 400 44.40 26.14 -5.05
CA ALA A 400 44.46 27.61 -5.10
C ALA A 400 45.60 28.17 -4.23
N GLN A 401 45.82 27.64 -3.03
CA GLN A 401 46.93 28.06 -2.16
C GLN A 401 48.30 27.75 -2.78
N GLN A 402 48.45 26.58 -3.42
CA GLN A 402 49.67 26.23 -4.14
C GLN A 402 49.93 27.17 -5.32
N ALA A 403 48.89 27.58 -6.06
CA ALA A 403 49.00 28.56 -7.13
C ALA A 403 49.45 29.93 -6.61
N LEU A 404 48.88 30.42 -5.50
CA LEU A 404 49.30 31.67 -4.85
C LEU A 404 50.76 31.63 -4.39
N LEU A 405 51.20 30.53 -3.76
CA LEU A 405 52.60 30.36 -3.35
C LEU A 405 53.56 30.32 -4.55
N ALA A 406 53.14 29.75 -5.68
CA ALA A 406 53.92 29.76 -6.91
C ALA A 406 54.04 31.18 -7.49
N GLU A 407 52.94 31.95 -7.47
CA GLU A 407 52.93 33.35 -7.89
C GLU A 407 53.81 34.23 -6.98
N GLU A 408 53.73 34.07 -5.66
CA GLU A 408 54.57 34.78 -4.70
C GLU A 408 56.06 34.45 -4.88
N ARG A 409 56.40 33.19 -5.13
CA ARG A 409 57.77 32.78 -5.47
C ARG A 409 58.24 33.42 -6.77
N SER A 410 57.40 33.46 -7.79
CA SER A 410 57.72 34.12 -9.06
C SER A 410 57.97 35.61 -8.85
N ALA A 411 57.08 36.30 -8.14
CA ALA A 411 57.20 37.72 -7.82
C ALA A 411 58.44 38.01 -6.98
N ARG A 412 58.78 37.14 -6.03
CA ARG A 412 60.01 37.25 -5.23
C ARG A 412 61.25 37.09 -6.10
N ASN A 413 61.30 36.10 -6.98
CA ASN A 413 62.41 35.92 -7.91
C ASN A 413 62.57 37.15 -8.81
N GLU A 414 61.46 37.69 -9.36
CA GLU A 414 61.50 38.94 -10.13
C GLU A 414 62.03 40.12 -9.32
N LEU A 415 61.68 40.22 -8.03
CA LEU A 415 62.19 41.27 -7.15
C LEU A 415 63.69 41.10 -6.86
N GLU A 416 64.13 39.86 -6.61
CA GLU A 416 65.54 39.53 -6.40
C GLU A 416 66.37 39.85 -7.66
N ASP A 417 65.85 39.53 -8.85
CA ASP A 417 66.44 39.90 -10.14
C ASP A 417 66.52 41.43 -10.31
N ARG A 418 65.46 42.16 -9.97
CA ARG A 418 65.47 43.64 -9.99
C ARG A 418 66.48 44.24 -9.02
N LEU A 419 66.58 43.69 -7.81
CA LEU A 419 67.56 44.12 -6.80
C LEU A 419 68.99 43.84 -7.24
N ALA A 420 69.24 42.69 -7.87
CA ALA A 420 70.53 42.36 -8.45
C ALA A 420 70.89 43.37 -9.55
N ALA A 421 69.96 43.65 -10.46
CA ALA A 421 70.15 44.66 -11.51
C ALA A 421 70.40 46.07 -10.94
N GLU A 422 69.70 46.47 -9.87
CA GLU A 422 69.93 47.77 -9.22
C GLU A 422 71.30 47.83 -8.53
N ARG A 423 71.72 46.76 -7.85
CA ARG A 423 73.06 46.67 -7.25
C ARG A 423 74.16 46.78 -8.29
N GLU A 424 74.00 46.10 -9.43
CA GLU A 424 74.93 46.18 -10.54
C GLU A 424 74.97 47.60 -11.14
N ALA A 425 73.81 48.24 -11.33
CA ALA A 425 73.73 49.62 -11.76
C ALA A 425 74.41 50.59 -10.77
N ARG A 426 74.26 50.39 -9.45
CA ARG A 426 74.96 51.18 -8.42
C ARG A 426 76.47 50.95 -8.44
N LEU A 427 76.93 49.73 -8.66
CA LEU A 427 78.36 49.42 -8.81
C LEU A 427 78.93 50.13 -10.04
N GLN A 428 78.23 50.10 -11.18
CA GLN A 428 78.62 50.84 -12.39
C GLN A 428 78.63 52.37 -12.16
N LEU A 429 77.65 52.90 -11.42
CA LEU A 429 77.61 54.31 -11.05
C LEU A 429 78.76 54.68 -10.11
N GLY A 430 79.07 53.83 -9.12
CA GLY A 430 80.20 53.98 -8.21
C GLY A 430 81.53 53.97 -8.97
N ALA A 431 81.71 53.06 -9.94
CA ALA A 431 82.87 53.02 -10.80
C ALA A 431 83.00 54.29 -11.66
N ARG A 432 81.88 54.82 -12.19
CA ARG A 432 81.85 56.12 -12.90
C ARG A 432 82.24 57.29 -11.99
N LEU A 433 81.74 57.33 -10.76
CA LEU A 433 82.08 58.38 -9.80
C LEU A 433 83.55 58.30 -9.36
N ALA A 434 84.08 57.09 -9.16
CA ALA A 434 85.50 56.89 -8.88
C ALA A 434 86.37 57.38 -10.04
N HIS A 435 86.01 57.04 -11.28
CA HIS A 435 86.71 57.51 -12.48
C HIS A 435 86.63 59.04 -12.64
N LEU A 436 85.48 59.65 -12.33
CA LEU A 436 85.33 61.11 -12.32
C LEU A 436 86.14 61.77 -11.20
N GLY A 437 86.23 61.13 -10.03
CA GLY A 437 87.05 61.58 -8.90
C GLY A 437 88.55 61.55 -9.23
N GLU A 438 89.01 60.49 -9.90
CA GLU A 438 90.38 60.33 -10.38
C GLU A 438 90.72 61.40 -11.43
N ARG A 439 89.78 61.66 -12.35
CA ARG A 439 89.91 62.71 -13.37
C ARG A 439 89.89 64.12 -12.76
N ALA A 440 89.12 64.34 -11.69
CA ALA A 440 89.14 65.59 -10.93
C ALA A 440 90.44 65.77 -10.14
N ALA A 441 91.06 64.68 -9.64
CA ALA A 441 92.36 64.73 -8.99
C ALA A 441 93.47 65.09 -9.98
N ILE A 442 93.46 64.50 -11.19
CA ILE A 442 94.39 64.84 -12.27
C ILE A 442 94.26 66.32 -12.66
N LEU A 443 93.03 66.80 -12.86
CA LEU A 443 92.77 68.21 -13.17
C LEU A 443 93.22 69.15 -12.03
N LYS A 444 93.06 68.73 -10.78
CA LYS A 444 93.53 69.49 -9.63
C LYS A 444 95.06 69.58 -9.62
N GLU A 445 95.75 68.50 -9.97
CA GLU A 445 97.20 68.45 -10.08
C GLU A 445 97.72 69.28 -11.26
N GLU A 446 97.03 69.28 -12.41
CA GLU A 446 97.30 70.19 -13.53
C GLU A 446 97.13 71.67 -13.15
N VAL A 447 96.06 72.01 -12.44
CA VAL A 447 95.84 73.38 -11.92
C VAL A 447 96.95 73.77 -10.96
N GLN A 448 97.42 72.85 -10.13
CA GLN A 448 98.48 73.10 -9.15
C GLN A 448 99.85 73.25 -9.83
N GLN A 449 100.15 72.47 -10.87
CA GLN A 449 101.35 72.65 -11.70
C GLN A 449 101.33 73.98 -12.46
N LEU A 450 100.20 74.35 -13.05
CA LEU A 450 100.05 75.66 -13.72
C LEU A 450 100.21 76.82 -12.72
N THR A 451 99.72 76.66 -11.50
CA THR A 451 99.89 77.66 -10.43
C THR A 451 101.37 77.80 -10.02
N VAL A 452 102.12 76.69 -9.94
CA VAL A 452 103.57 76.70 -9.65
C VAL A 452 104.37 77.31 -10.81
N GLN A 453 103.97 77.09 -12.06
CA GLN A 453 104.61 77.73 -13.22
C GLN A 453 104.38 79.24 -13.24
N ILE A 454 103.18 79.71 -12.89
CA ILE A 454 102.86 81.14 -12.78
C ILE A 454 103.66 81.79 -11.62
N ALA A 455 103.77 81.11 -10.47
CA ALA A 455 104.56 81.60 -9.33
C ALA A 455 106.07 81.61 -9.60
N ALA A 456 106.59 80.67 -10.41
CA ALA A 456 107.98 80.65 -10.84
C ALA A 456 108.31 81.75 -11.88
N PHE A 457 107.35 82.08 -12.75
CA PHE A 457 107.52 83.18 -13.71
C PHE A 457 107.52 84.56 -13.04
N GLN A 458 106.75 84.74 -11.95
CA GLN A 458 106.63 86.01 -11.25
C GLN A 458 107.83 86.37 -10.35
N ASN A 459 108.71 85.41 -10.01
CA ASN A 459 109.86 85.60 -9.12
C ASN A 459 111.24 85.69 -9.82
N SER A 460 111.27 85.81 -11.16
CA SER A 460 112.49 86.09 -11.93
C SER A 460 112.68 87.60 -12.13
N THR A 461 113.82 88.14 -11.67
CA THR A 461 114.11 89.56 -11.45
C THR A 461 114.49 90.38 -12.69
N SER A 462 114.07 89.99 -13.90
CA SER A 462 114.47 90.67 -15.16
C SER A 462 113.37 91.40 -15.93
N TRP A 463 112.15 91.56 -15.41
CA TRP A 463 111.01 92.11 -16.18
C TRP A 463 110.47 93.48 -15.70
N ARG A 464 111.31 94.31 -15.06
CA ARG A 464 111.05 95.77 -14.95
C ARG A 464 111.85 96.51 -16.01
N VAL A 465 111.22 96.80 -17.17
CA VAL A 465 111.43 97.93 -18.12
C VAL A 465 110.99 97.49 -19.54
N THR A 466 110.13 98.31 -20.19
CA THR A 466 109.40 98.15 -21.48
C THR A 466 108.05 97.41 -21.37
N ALA A 467 106.87 98.04 -21.20
CA ALA A 467 106.21 99.13 -21.95
C ALA A 467 106.00 98.79 -23.45
N PRO A 468 104.90 99.24 -24.08
CA PRO A 468 103.46 99.01 -23.86
C PRO A 468 102.80 98.53 -25.20
N ILE A 469 101.46 98.59 -25.33
CA ILE A 469 100.67 98.78 -26.58
C ILE A 469 99.74 97.60 -27.00
N ARG A 470 98.42 97.93 -26.93
CA ARG A 470 97.26 97.41 -27.71
C ARG A 470 96.89 95.94 -27.46
N GLY A 471 95.63 95.54 -27.53
CA GLY A 471 94.38 96.14 -28.05
C GLY A 471 93.39 94.96 -28.09
N LEU A 472 92.14 95.12 -27.66
CA LEU A 472 90.98 95.36 -28.55
C LEU A 472 90.74 94.22 -29.55
N VAL A 473 89.46 93.85 -29.74
CA VAL A 473 88.86 92.90 -30.73
C VAL A 473 88.49 91.55 -30.08
N ASP A 474 87.26 91.39 -29.59
CA ASP A 474 85.99 91.04 -30.27
C ASP A 474 85.64 89.57 -29.97
N SER A 475 84.52 89.27 -29.31
CA SER A 475 83.15 89.36 -29.79
C SER A 475 82.82 88.34 -30.90
N PHE A 476 81.78 87.56 -30.60
CA PHE A 476 80.78 86.95 -31.49
C PHE A 476 80.94 85.53 -32.04
N ARG A 477 79.80 84.81 -31.86
CA ARG A 477 79.10 83.94 -32.83
C ARG A 477 79.77 82.58 -33.09
N ALA A 478 79.06 81.51 -33.37
CA ALA A 478 77.64 81.22 -33.53
C ALA A 478 77.52 79.72 -33.87
N VAL A 479 76.35 79.14 -33.55
CA VAL A 479 75.57 78.24 -34.42
C VAL A 479 76.16 76.90 -34.88
N GLY A 480 75.34 75.87 -34.64
CA GLY A 480 75.14 74.74 -35.54
C GLY A 480 75.45 73.40 -34.87
N ARG A 481 74.68 72.32 -35.01
CA ARG A 481 73.58 71.98 -35.91
C ARG A 481 72.95 70.68 -35.35
N VAL A 482 71.63 70.56 -35.45
CA VAL A 482 70.86 69.29 -35.46
C VAL A 482 71.19 68.52 -36.77
N PRO A 483 71.00 67.19 -36.90
CA PRO A 483 69.72 66.67 -37.46
C PRO A 483 69.30 65.25 -36.96
N LYS A 484 68.00 65.03 -36.69
CA LYS A 484 66.99 64.26 -37.47
C LYS A 484 67.10 62.72 -37.38
N ALA A 485 66.05 62.03 -36.93
CA ALA A 485 65.01 61.32 -37.74
C ALA A 485 65.10 59.81 -37.39
N ASN A 486 64.09 58.93 -37.35
CA ASN A 486 62.74 58.80 -37.92
C ASN A 486 62.01 57.66 -37.10
N ILE A 487 60.71 57.73 -36.76
CA ILE A 487 59.53 57.21 -37.51
C ILE A 487 59.58 55.66 -37.65
N LYS A 488 58.58 54.78 -37.40
CA LYS A 488 57.13 54.76 -37.07
C LYS A 488 56.73 53.26 -36.92
N LEU A 489 55.67 52.93 -36.15
CA LEU A 489 54.47 52.11 -36.47
C LEU A 489 53.80 51.66 -35.13
N VAL A 490 52.56 52.05 -34.76
CA VAL A 490 51.21 51.56 -35.19
C VAL A 490 50.96 50.12 -34.69
N MET A 491 49.93 49.72 -33.92
CA MET A 491 48.46 50.00 -33.86
C MET A 491 47.99 50.05 -32.37
N ARG A 492 47.00 50.82 -31.90
CA ARG A 492 45.53 50.92 -32.14
C ARG A 492 44.66 49.72 -31.65
N HIS A 493 43.99 49.97 -30.51
CA HIS A 493 42.62 49.63 -30.05
C HIS A 493 42.08 48.19 -29.91
N GLY A 494 41.37 47.99 -28.78
CA GLY A 494 40.35 46.97 -28.54
C GLY A 494 40.21 46.65 -27.03
N LEU A 495 39.58 47.49 -26.20
CA LEU A 495 38.17 47.36 -25.77
C LEU A 495 37.78 45.91 -25.38
N LEU A 496 37.55 45.67 -24.08
CA LEU A 496 36.30 45.06 -23.61
C LEU A 496 36.14 45.19 -22.08
N TRP A 497 35.05 45.88 -21.75
CA TRP A 497 34.39 45.97 -20.47
C TRP A 497 33.25 44.95 -20.51
N LEU A 498 33.00 44.18 -19.44
CA LEU A 498 31.62 43.85 -19.05
C LEU A 498 31.54 43.27 -17.63
N ARG A 499 30.63 43.86 -16.86
CA ARG A 499 30.13 43.46 -15.56
C ARG A 499 28.70 42.90 -15.76
N ARG A 500 28.39 41.85 -15.00
CA ARG A 500 27.07 41.38 -14.51
C ARG A 500 26.02 40.79 -15.48
N ARG A 501 25.68 39.51 -15.22
CA ARG A 501 24.48 39.15 -14.43
C ARG A 501 24.85 38.08 -13.42
#